data_AF-A0A7U3Y751-F1
#
_entry.id   AF-A0A7U3Y751-F1
#
_cell.length_a   1.000
_cell.length_b   1.000
_cell.length_c   1.000
_cell.angle_alpha   90.00
_cell.angle_beta   90.00
_cell.angle_gamma   90.00
#
_symmetry.space_group_name_H-M   'P 1'
#
loop_
_entity.id
_entity.type
_entity.pdbx_description
1 polymer ?
#
loop_
_entity_poly.entity_id
_entity_poly.type
_entity_poly.pdbx_seq_one_letter_code
_entity_poly.pdbx_strand_id
1 'polypeptide(L)' 'MSASSFHQHFRDITSMSPLQYQKRMRLTEARRLLMTEEYDISSTSMQVGYESLSQFSREYKRFFGVSPSVDIKNI' A
#
# COMPACT_ATOMS: atom_id res chain seq x y z
N MET A 1 -24.06 -9.70 -6.63
CA MET A 1 -23.84 -10.00 -5.19
C MET A 1 -24.11 -8.75 -4.38
N SER A 2 -24.61 -8.87 -3.15
CA SER A 2 -24.63 -7.73 -2.22
C SER A 2 -23.22 -7.42 -1.70
N ALA A 3 -23.00 -6.24 -1.14
CA ALA A 3 -21.71 -5.86 -0.54
C ALA A 3 -21.25 -6.85 0.54
N SER A 4 -22.18 -7.34 1.36
CA SER A 4 -21.88 -8.36 2.38
C SER A 4 -21.43 -9.69 1.78
N SER A 5 -22.14 -10.17 0.74
CA SER A 5 -21.80 -11.41 0.03
C SER A 5 -20.43 -11.29 -0.66
N PHE A 6 -20.12 -10.14 -1.26
CA PHE A 6 -18.79 -9.88 -1.83
C PHE A 6 -17.70 -9.89 -0.75
N HIS A 7 -17.90 -9.18 0.37
CA HIS A 7 -16.93 -9.14 1.47
C HIS A 7 -16.64 -10.53 2.05
N GLN A 8 -17.68 -11.36 2.18
CA GLN A 8 -17.51 -12.72 2.68
C GLN A 8 -16.73 -13.58 1.69
N HIS A 9 -17.17 -13.63 0.44
CA HIS A 9 -16.51 -14.42 -0.59
C HIS A 9 -15.05 -13.99 -0.82
N PHE A 10 -14.79 -12.68 -0.80
CA PHE A 10 -13.44 -12.14 -0.93
C PHE A 10 -12.56 -12.55 0.25
N ARG A 11 -13.08 -12.54 1.48
CA ARG A 11 -12.36 -13.05 2.66
C ARG A 11 -12.11 -14.55 2.56
N ASP A 12 -13.08 -15.33 2.09
CA ASP A 12 -12.93 -16.78 1.97
C ASP A 12 -11.79 -17.16 1.00
N ILE A 13 -11.60 -16.36 -0.05
CA ILE A 13 -10.53 -16.57 -1.06
C ILE A 13 -9.18 -15.98 -0.61
N THR A 14 -9.19 -14.74 -0.08
CA THR A 14 -7.96 -13.98 0.16
C THR A 14 -7.50 -13.98 1.61
N SER A 15 -8.31 -14.52 2.53
CA SER A 15 -8.16 -14.40 3.98
C SER A 15 -8.11 -12.95 4.49
N MET A 16 -8.53 -11.98 3.67
CA MET A 16 -8.44 -10.55 3.96
C MET A 16 -9.74 -9.85 3.57
N SER A 17 -10.08 -8.76 4.27
CA SER A 17 -11.13 -7.87 3.76
C SER A 17 -10.65 -7.18 2.47
N PRO A 18 -11.58 -6.81 1.55
CA PRO A 18 -11.21 -6.11 0.31
C PRO A 18 -10.34 -4.87 0.54
N LEU A 19 -10.63 -4.09 1.57
CA LEU A 19 -9.86 -2.89 1.90
C LEU A 19 -8.43 -3.21 2.36
N GLN A 20 -8.24 -4.25 3.18
CA GLN A 20 -6.91 -4.68 3.60
C GLN A 20 -6.08 -5.16 2.40
N TYR A 21 -6.71 -5.92 1.51
CA TYR A 21 -6.05 -6.39 0.29
C TYR A 21 -5.64 -5.23 -0.61
N GLN A 22 -6.55 -4.26 -0.83
CA GLN A 22 -6.27 -3.07 -1.62
C GLN A 22 -5.08 -2.28 -1.04
N LYS A 23 -5.05 -2.06 0.29
CA LYS A 23 -3.93 -1.37 0.95
C LYS A 23 -2.62 -2.11 0.74
N ARG A 24 -2.62 -3.44 0.88
CA ARG A 24 -1.43 -4.26 0.64
C ARG A 24 -0.92 -4.11 -0.79
N MET A 25 -1.82 -4.18 -1.78
CA MET A 25 -1.45 -4.00 -3.19
C MET A 25 -0.85 -2.62 -3.45
N ARG A 26 -1.48 -1.55 -2.93
CA ARG A 26 -0.99 -0.16 -3.07
C ARG A 26 0.39 0.03 -2.45
N LEU A 27 0.61 -0.48 -1.24
CA LEU A 27 1.89 -0.34 -0.54
C LEU A 27 3.00 -1.15 -1.21
N THR A 28 2.68 -2.34 -1.73
CA THR A 28 3.64 -3.18 -2.47
C THR A 28 4.05 -2.51 -3.77
N GLU A 29 3.08 -1.95 -4.51
CA GLU A 29 3.37 -1.20 -5.74
C GLU A 29 4.16 0.08 -5.45
N ALA A 30 3.85 0.79 -4.36
CA ALA A 30 4.62 1.95 -3.94
C ALA A 30 6.09 1.60 -3.70
N ARG A 31 6.36 0.50 -3.01
CA ARG A 31 7.73 0.02 -2.78
C ARG A 31 8.43 -0.32 -4.10
N ARG A 32 7.72 -0.95 -5.05
CA ARG A 32 8.25 -1.23 -6.40
C ARG A 32 8.66 0.06 -7.10
N LEU A 33 7.76 1.05 -7.17
CA LEU A 33 8.00 2.35 -7.82
C LEU A 33 9.21 3.08 -7.21
N LEU A 34 9.28 3.13 -5.88
CA LEU A 34 10.39 3.75 -5.15
C LEU A 34 11.75 3.08 -5.42
N MET A 35 11.75 1.80 -5.78
CA MET A 35 12.96 1.02 -6.05
C MET A 35 13.38 1.04 -7.53
N THR A 36 12.43 1.18 -8.46
CA THR A 36 12.70 0.99 -9.89
C THR A 36 12.73 2.27 -10.71
N GLU A 37 12.02 3.33 -10.29
CA GLU A 37 11.70 4.46 -11.18
C GLU A 37 12.25 5.81 -10.65
N GLU A 38 13.16 5.78 -9.66
CA GLU A 38 13.75 6.98 -8.99
C GLU A 38 12.70 8.02 -8.52
N TYR A 39 11.44 7.62 -8.37
CA TYR A 39 10.39 8.53 -7.93
C TYR A 39 10.58 8.96 -6.48
N ASP A 40 10.25 10.22 -6.22
CA ASP A 40 10.16 10.71 -4.86
C ASP A 40 8.94 10.13 -4.13
N ILE A 41 8.98 10.20 -2.80
CA ILE A 41 7.95 9.61 -1.93
C ILE A 41 6.60 10.30 -2.11
N SER A 42 6.59 11.61 -2.40
CA SER A 42 5.36 12.38 -2.58
C SER A 42 4.63 11.94 -3.84
N SER A 43 5.31 11.95 -4.99
CA SER A 43 4.74 11.53 -6.27
C SER A 43 4.26 10.08 -6.22
N THR A 44 5.06 9.17 -5.65
CA THR A 44 4.67 7.76 -5.49
C THR A 44 3.41 7.60 -4.64
N SER A 45 3.30 8.33 -3.52
CA SER A 45 2.12 8.24 -2.65
C SER A 45 0.83 8.63 -3.38
N MET A 46 0.88 9.66 -4.21
CA MET A 46 -0.25 10.09 -5.02
C MET A 46 -0.58 9.06 -6.11
N GLN A 47 0.44 8.52 -6.79
CA GLN A 47 0.27 7.54 -7.86
C GLN A 47 -0.37 6.24 -7.39
N VAL A 48 -0.05 5.79 -6.18
CA VAL A 48 -0.69 4.60 -5.58
C VAL A 48 -2.02 4.91 -4.86
N GLY A 49 -2.51 6.15 -4.98
CA GLY A 49 -3.85 6.56 -4.55
C GLY A 49 -3.99 6.95 -3.09
N TYR A 50 -2.92 7.44 -2.45
CA TYR A 50 -2.99 8.12 -1.16
C TYR A 50 -3.15 9.63 -1.38
N GLU A 51 -4.09 10.23 -0.66
CA GLU A 51 -4.31 11.69 -0.68
C GLU A 51 -3.40 12.44 0.31
N SER A 52 -2.78 11.71 1.25
CA SER A 52 -1.93 12.27 2.29
C SER A 52 -0.62 11.51 2.42
N LEU A 53 0.49 12.22 2.22
CA LEU A 53 1.84 11.70 2.40
C LEU A 53 2.08 11.17 3.83
N SER A 54 1.50 11.85 4.83
CA SER A 54 1.59 11.45 6.24
C SER A 54 0.78 10.19 6.54
N GLN A 55 -0.35 9.97 5.85
CA GLN A 55 -1.08 8.70 5.94
C GLN A 55 -0.29 7.58 5.28
N PHE A 56 0.18 7.80 4.05
CA PHE A 56 1.00 6.86 3.30
C PHE A 56 2.20 6.40 4.13
N SER A 57 2.99 7.36 4.65
CA SER A 57 4.22 7.05 5.40
C SER A 57 3.95 6.23 6.67
N ARG A 58 2.83 6.50 7.37
CA ARG A 58 2.41 5.72 8.55
C ARG A 58 1.98 4.31 8.18
N GLU A 59 1.17 4.14 7.14
CA GLU A 59 0.72 2.82 6.69
C GLU A 59 1.88 2.00 6.10
N TYR A 60 2.76 2.63 5.33
CA TYR A 60 3.97 2.03 4.80
C TYR A 60 4.87 1.50 5.91
N LYS A 61 5.19 2.34 6.91
CA LYS A 61 5.97 1.91 8.07
C LYS A 61 5.30 0.80 8.86
N ARG A 62 3.98 0.83 8.99
CA ARG A 62 3.23 -0.24 9.67
C ARG A 62 3.30 -1.58 8.92
N PHE A 63 3.34 -1.53 7.59
CA PHE A 63 3.34 -2.71 6.73
C PHE A 63 4.74 -3.30 6.53
N PHE A 64 5.76 -2.46 6.28
CA PHE A 64 7.13 -2.89 5.99
C PHE A 64 8.10 -2.79 7.18
N GLY A 65 7.69 -2.19 8.29
CA GLY A 65 8.52 -2.00 9.49
C GLY A 65 9.44 -0.78 9.45
N VAL A 66 9.67 -0.19 8.25
CA VAL A 66 10.54 0.96 8.03
C VAL A 66 9.82 2.06 7.26
N SER A 67 10.21 3.33 7.46
CA SER A 67 9.64 4.43 6.67
C SER A 67 10.15 4.38 5.23
N PRO A 68 9.38 4.88 4.24
CA PRO A 68 9.79 4.87 2.84
C PRO A 68 11.14 5.58 2.62
N SER A 69 11.40 6.69 3.32
CA SER A 69 12.70 7.41 3.23
C SER A 69 13.90 6.62 3.73
N VAL A 70 13.70 5.67 4.64
CA VAL A 70 14.77 4.79 5.14
C VAL A 70 14.88 3.56 4.24
N ASP A 71 13.75 3.01 3.80
CA ASP A 71 13.70 1.82 2.94
C ASP A 71 14.47 2.04 1.62
N ILE A 72 14.30 3.21 0.98
CA ILE A 72 15.01 3.57 -0.26
C ILE A 72 16.54 3.67 -0.05
N LYS A 73 16.99 4.06 1.16
CA LYS A 73 18.41 4.21 1.48
C LYS A 73 19.11 2.91 1.83
N ASN A 74 18.36 1.85 2.12
CA ASN A 74 18.90 0.54 2.52
C ASN A 74 19.19 -0.36 1.30
N ILE A 75 19.33 0.24 0.11
CA ILE A 75 19.66 -0.41 -1.16
C ILE A 75 21.05 0.04 -1.59
#